data_AF-A0A8S2QI89-F1
#
_entry.id   AF-A0A8S2QI89-F1
#
_cell.length_a   1.000
_cell.length_b   1.000
_cell.length_c   1.000
_cell.angle_alpha   90.00
_cell.angle_beta   90.00
_cell.angle_gamma   90.00
#
_symmetry.space_group_name_H-M   'P 1'
#
loop_
_entity.id
_entity.type
_entity.pdbx_description
1 polymer ?
#
loop_
_entity_poly.entity_id
_entity_poly.type
_entity_poly.pdbx_seq_one_letter_code
_entity_poly.pdbx_strand_id
1 'polypeptide(L)'
;MKQIKRKQLIFQNSSNYLNILFHNIEGLKCNFNALQNHHLTQHADLILNGYQLIHKSRSFSFPNNHTLHCQKRGGVALSYRDDISLQEIHSCEHLNLEHITFELLKEKLIVKNIFLIGDFNENSLSDKSKPIETKLKSLGFINLYKNVSTTNSLISLDCLYCNFTLIQDHHKDIGAAYYSFHDTLMFSINNECQINNSNREIEYNYVESMEVDDTVPSPLPIVDIPKKSIQR
;
A
#
# COMPACT_ATOMS: atom_id res chain seq x y z
N MET A 1 -36.34 21.09 17.78
CA MET A 1 -35.09 20.30 17.93
C MET A 1 -34.43 20.19 16.57
N LYS A 2 -33.19 20.67 16.39
CA LYS A 2 -32.45 20.43 15.14
C LYS A 2 -32.12 18.94 15.09
N GLN A 3 -32.61 18.22 14.08
CA GLN A 3 -32.17 16.85 13.82
C GLN A 3 -30.68 16.90 13.52
N ILE A 4 -29.87 16.36 14.42
CA ILE A 4 -28.46 16.11 14.16
C ILE A 4 -28.44 14.98 13.13
N LYS A 5 -28.18 15.31 11.86
CA LYS A 5 -27.91 14.29 10.85
C LYS A 5 -26.67 13.53 11.29
N ARG A 6 -26.83 12.24 11.61
CA ARG A 6 -25.69 11.34 11.86
C ARG A 6 -24.81 11.38 10.61
N LYS A 7 -23.53 11.73 10.79
CA LYS A 7 -22.53 11.61 9.74
C LYS A 7 -22.44 10.12 9.37
N GLN A 8 -22.53 9.80 8.09
CA GLN A 8 -22.37 8.43 7.63
C GLN A 8 -20.96 7.95 7.99
N LEU A 9 -20.86 6.78 8.62
CA LEU A 9 -19.57 6.17 8.91
C LEU A 9 -18.93 5.74 7.60
N ILE A 10 -17.61 5.87 7.49
CA ILE A 10 -16.85 5.42 6.31
C ILE A 10 -16.76 3.90 6.30
N PHE A 11 -16.33 3.32 7.42
CA PHE A 11 -16.36 1.87 7.61
C PHE A 11 -17.75 1.40 7.97
N GLN A 12 -18.15 0.32 7.30
CA GLN A 12 -19.44 -0.32 7.52
C GLN A 12 -19.26 -1.53 8.42
N ASN A 13 -20.14 -1.69 9.40
CA ASN A 13 -20.08 -2.80 10.37
C ASN A 13 -20.67 -4.12 9.81
N SER A 14 -20.88 -4.22 8.50
CA SER A 14 -21.44 -5.39 7.84
C SER A 14 -20.33 -6.25 7.24
N SER A 15 -20.46 -7.57 7.33
CA SER A 15 -19.56 -8.55 6.69
C SER A 15 -19.58 -8.46 5.16
N ASN A 16 -20.57 -7.77 4.59
CA ASN A 16 -20.63 -7.51 3.16
C ASN A 16 -19.66 -6.42 2.73
N TYR A 17 -18.97 -5.73 3.64
CA TYR A 17 -18.02 -4.68 3.29
C TYR A 17 -16.59 -5.11 3.60
N LEU A 18 -15.69 -4.83 2.66
CA LEU A 18 -14.26 -4.83 2.89
C LEU A 18 -13.86 -3.42 3.33
N ASN A 19 -13.48 -3.29 4.60
CA ASN A 19 -12.92 -2.05 5.15
C ASN A 19 -11.40 -2.12 5.10
N ILE A 20 -10.77 -1.11 4.52
CA ILE A 20 -9.33 -0.98 4.36
C ILE A 20 -8.88 0.30 5.05
N LEU A 21 -7.91 0.15 5.94
CA LEU A 21 -7.18 1.27 6.51
C LEU A 21 -5.72 1.15 6.11
N PHE A 22 -5.16 2.23 5.59
CA PHE A 22 -3.74 2.33 5.29
C PHE A 22 -3.15 3.57 5.98
N HIS A 23 -1.95 3.41 6.55
CA HIS A 23 -1.23 4.51 7.16
C HIS A 23 0.28 4.24 7.15
N ASN A 24 1.08 5.19 6.66
CA ASN A 24 2.53 5.15 6.85
C ASN A 24 2.86 5.60 8.28
N ILE A 25 3.29 4.63 9.10
CA ILE A 25 3.62 4.84 10.51
C ILE A 25 5.04 5.39 10.75
N GLU A 26 5.85 5.55 9.70
CA GLU A 26 7.22 6.09 9.75
C GLU A 26 8.18 5.32 10.67
N GLY A 27 7.81 4.09 11.04
CA GLY A 27 8.52 3.29 12.06
C GLY A 27 8.44 3.88 13.47
N LEU A 28 7.49 4.79 13.75
CA LEU A 28 7.31 5.43 15.04
C LEU A 28 6.29 4.67 15.88
N LYS A 29 6.68 4.29 17.11
CA LYS A 29 5.82 3.56 18.06
C LYS A 29 4.55 4.32 18.41
N CYS A 30 4.60 5.66 18.49
CA CYS A 30 3.42 6.47 18.74
C CYS A 30 2.39 6.39 17.61
N ASN A 31 2.83 6.32 16.35
CA ASN A 31 1.94 6.17 15.19
C ASN A 31 1.30 4.78 15.17
N PHE A 32 2.06 3.74 15.50
CA PHE A 32 1.50 2.39 15.65
C PHE A 32 0.46 2.32 16.77
N ASN A 33 0.72 2.94 17.93
CA ASN A 33 -0.25 3.01 19.01
C ASN A 33 -1.48 3.85 18.64
N ALA A 34 -1.30 4.96 17.90
CA ALA A 34 -2.41 5.76 17.41
C ALA A 34 -3.29 4.94 16.46
N LEU A 35 -2.68 4.16 15.56
CA LEU A 35 -3.36 3.20 14.67
C LEU A 35 -4.21 2.20 15.45
N GLN A 36 -3.64 1.61 16.51
CA GLN A 36 -4.38 0.70 17.40
C GLN A 36 -5.53 1.42 18.08
N ASN A 37 -5.42 2.70 18.43
CA ASN A 37 -6.44 3.44 19.16
C ASN A 37 -7.52 4.08 18.28
N HIS A 38 -7.41 4.02 16.94
CA HIS A 38 -8.46 4.51 16.02
C HIS A 38 -9.81 3.79 16.19
N HIS A 39 -9.84 2.64 16.89
CA HIS A 39 -11.09 1.97 17.30
C HIS A 39 -11.93 2.80 18.28
N LEU A 40 -11.29 3.61 19.13
CA LEU A 40 -12.00 4.44 20.11
C LEU A 40 -12.70 5.63 19.46
N THR A 41 -12.29 6.04 18.25
CA THR A 41 -12.82 7.22 17.55
C THR A 41 -13.85 6.88 16.48
N GLN A 42 -14.35 5.63 16.42
CA GLN A 42 -15.33 5.16 15.42
C GLN A 42 -14.85 5.24 13.96
N HIS A 43 -13.53 5.30 13.75
CA HIS A 43 -12.93 5.46 12.43
C HIS A 43 -12.07 4.27 11.98
N ALA A 44 -11.82 3.27 12.83
CA ALA A 44 -11.21 2.01 12.38
C ALA A 44 -11.40 0.86 13.37
N ASP A 45 -11.88 -0.30 12.93
CA ASP A 45 -12.00 -1.50 13.79
C ASP A 45 -10.64 -2.16 14.11
N LEU A 46 -9.57 -1.40 14.33
CA LEU A 46 -8.25 -1.96 14.63
C LEU A 46 -8.11 -2.28 16.13
N ILE A 47 -8.89 -3.25 16.61
CA ILE A 47 -8.59 -3.96 17.86
C ILE A 47 -7.87 -5.24 17.45
N LEU A 48 -6.59 -5.39 17.79
CA LEU A 48 -5.78 -6.54 17.34
C LEU A 48 -6.28 -7.91 17.84
N ASN A 49 -7.24 -7.96 18.76
CA ASN A 49 -7.90 -9.21 19.12
C ASN A 49 -8.82 -9.65 17.97
N GLY A 50 -8.59 -10.85 17.46
CA GLY A 50 -9.30 -11.34 16.27
C GLY A 50 -8.66 -10.91 14.95
N TYR A 51 -7.42 -10.40 14.98
CA TYR A 51 -6.65 -10.01 13.80
C TYR A 51 -5.30 -10.75 13.76
N GLN A 52 -4.89 -11.11 12.55
CA GLN A 52 -3.55 -11.62 12.26
C GLN A 52 -2.68 -10.49 11.72
N LEU A 53 -1.43 -10.46 12.14
CA LEU A 53 -0.42 -9.49 11.70
C LEU A 53 0.66 -10.22 10.89
N ILE A 54 0.85 -9.80 9.64
CA ILE A 54 1.96 -10.23 8.79
C ILE A 54 2.84 -9.01 8.54
N HIS A 55 4.16 -9.20 8.63
CA HIS A 55 5.11 -8.12 8.38
C HIS A 55 6.30 -8.62 7.56
N LYS A 56 6.82 -7.74 6.70
CA LYS A 56 8.09 -7.94 5.99
C LYS A 56 8.95 -6.71 6.22
N SER A 57 10.12 -6.92 6.81
CA SER A 57 11.16 -5.90 6.87
C SER A 57 11.93 -5.82 5.54
N ARG A 58 12.79 -4.80 5.42
CA ARG A 58 13.73 -4.65 4.29
C ARG A 58 14.62 -5.87 4.08
N SER A 59 15.04 -6.53 5.16
CA SER A 59 15.92 -7.71 5.04
C SER A 59 15.23 -8.90 4.38
N PHE A 60 13.89 -8.94 4.35
CA PHE A 60 13.13 -9.96 3.62
C PHE A 60 12.79 -9.53 2.19
N SER A 61 12.89 -8.24 1.87
CA SER A 61 12.47 -7.68 0.58
C SER A 61 13.63 -7.45 -0.38
N PHE A 62 14.86 -7.44 0.12
CA PHE A 62 16.06 -7.16 -0.65
C PHE A 62 17.15 -8.19 -0.37
N PRO A 63 17.98 -8.55 -1.35
CA PRO A 63 19.12 -9.43 -1.12
C PRO A 63 20.21 -8.75 -0.28
N ASN A 64 21.05 -9.54 0.37
CA ASN A 64 22.13 -9.06 1.27
C ASN A 64 23.07 -8.01 0.65
N ASN A 65 23.24 -8.04 -0.67
CA ASN A 65 24.10 -7.11 -1.42
C ASN A 65 23.40 -5.79 -1.80
N HIS A 66 22.09 -5.67 -1.59
CA HIS A 66 21.36 -4.43 -1.88
C HIS A 66 21.58 -3.38 -0.80
N THR A 67 21.73 -2.13 -1.19
CA THR A 67 21.95 -0.98 -0.30
C THR A 67 20.88 -0.76 0.77
N LEU A 68 19.66 -1.29 0.57
CA LEU A 68 18.52 -1.12 1.46
C LEU A 68 18.42 -2.26 2.48
N HIS A 69 19.06 -3.40 2.24
CA HIS A 69 18.98 -4.59 3.07
C HIS A 69 19.35 -4.31 4.54
N CYS A 70 20.43 -3.57 4.76
CA CYS A 70 20.95 -3.25 6.09
C CYS A 70 20.41 -1.94 6.68
N GLN A 71 19.54 -1.22 5.97
CA GLN A 71 19.02 0.04 6.48
C GLN A 71 18.04 -0.21 7.63
N LYS A 72 18.23 0.52 8.73
CA LYS A 72 17.30 0.51 9.85
C LYS A 72 16.02 1.24 9.43
N ARG A 73 14.87 0.72 9.89
CA ARG A 73 13.51 1.20 9.56
C ARG A 73 13.08 0.85 8.14
N GLY A 74 11.77 0.86 7.90
CA GLY A 74 11.16 0.37 6.66
C GLY A 74 10.60 -1.04 6.79
N GLY A 75 9.93 -1.48 5.74
CA GLY A 75 9.08 -2.66 5.73
C GLY A 75 7.60 -2.30 5.69
N VAL A 76 6.81 -3.34 5.48
CA VAL A 76 5.36 -3.26 5.32
C VAL A 76 4.71 -4.27 6.27
N ALA A 77 3.52 -3.94 6.76
CA ALA A 77 2.73 -4.83 7.57
C ALA A 77 1.27 -4.82 7.11
N LEU A 78 0.61 -5.97 7.19
CA LEU A 78 -0.81 -6.13 7.00
C LEU A 78 -1.42 -6.72 8.26
N SER A 79 -2.45 -6.06 8.78
CA SER A 79 -3.31 -6.59 9.83
C SER A 79 -4.68 -6.90 9.22
N TYR A 80 -5.20 -8.11 9.40
CA TYR A 80 -6.50 -8.52 8.85
C TYR A 80 -7.27 -9.39 9.84
N ARG A 81 -8.60 -9.43 9.74
CA ARG A 81 -9.46 -10.20 10.65
C ARG A 81 -9.32 -11.70 10.43
N ASP A 82 -9.43 -12.48 11.51
CA ASP A 82 -9.34 -13.95 11.50
C ASP A 82 -10.40 -14.62 10.62
N ASP A 83 -11.55 -13.98 10.41
CA ASP A 83 -12.62 -14.50 9.57
C ASP A 83 -12.45 -14.19 8.08
N ILE A 84 -11.43 -13.42 7.70
CA ILE A 84 -11.08 -13.16 6.30
C ILE A 84 -10.11 -14.26 5.84
N SER A 85 -10.54 -15.02 4.84
CA SER A 85 -9.68 -16.03 4.19
C SER A 85 -8.72 -15.36 3.21
N LEU A 86 -7.44 -15.30 3.56
CA LEU A 86 -6.36 -14.78 2.72
C LEU A 86 -5.39 -15.90 2.34
N GLN A 87 -4.86 -15.83 1.12
CA GLN A 87 -3.69 -16.58 0.69
C GLN A 87 -2.53 -15.63 0.46
N GLU A 88 -1.41 -15.82 1.17
CA GLU A 88 -0.18 -15.10 0.84
C GLU A 88 0.31 -15.57 -0.54
N ILE A 89 0.56 -14.61 -1.43
CA ILE A 89 1.28 -14.87 -2.66
C ILE A 89 2.73 -14.48 -2.40
N HIS A 90 3.61 -15.47 -2.34
CA HIS A 90 5.04 -15.22 -2.28
C HIS A 90 5.46 -14.55 -3.58
N SER A 91 5.63 -13.23 -3.50
CA SER A 91 6.13 -12.44 -4.61
C SER A 91 7.63 -12.66 -4.78
N CYS A 92 8.07 -12.52 -6.03
CA CYS A 92 9.44 -12.76 -6.44
C CYS A 92 10.40 -11.80 -5.72
N GLU A 93 11.46 -12.33 -5.09
CA GLU A 93 12.53 -11.56 -4.43
C GLU A 93 13.21 -10.52 -5.35
N HIS A 94 12.94 -10.61 -6.65
CA HIS A 94 13.53 -9.82 -7.71
C HIS A 94 12.82 -8.48 -7.98
N LEU A 95 11.68 -8.21 -7.33
CA LEU A 95 10.95 -6.96 -7.57
C LEU A 95 11.63 -5.74 -6.92
N ASN A 96 12.56 -5.92 -5.99
CA ASN A 96 13.19 -4.83 -5.22
C ASN A 96 12.14 -3.86 -4.61
N LEU A 97 11.05 -4.42 -4.09
CA LEU A 97 9.94 -3.67 -3.49
C LEU A 97 9.62 -4.19 -2.08
N GLU A 98 9.46 -3.27 -1.14
CA GLU A 98 8.89 -3.56 0.19
C GLU A 98 7.38 -3.73 0.06
N HIS A 99 6.92 -4.96 -0.13
CA HIS A 99 5.49 -5.24 -0.35
C HIS A 99 5.06 -6.59 0.21
N ILE A 100 3.76 -6.72 0.46
CA ILE A 100 3.12 -8.00 0.71
C ILE A 100 1.93 -8.12 -0.24
N THR A 101 1.77 -9.30 -0.84
CA THR A 101 0.69 -9.61 -1.77
C THR A 101 -0.18 -10.70 -1.18
N PHE A 102 -1.49 -10.46 -1.18
CA PHE A 102 -2.49 -11.43 -0.78
C PHE A 102 -3.60 -11.53 -1.80
N GLU A 103 -4.18 -12.72 -1.86
CA GLU A 103 -5.42 -12.99 -2.57
C GLU A 103 -6.54 -13.27 -1.57
N LEU A 104 -7.66 -12.56 -1.70
CA LEU A 104 -8.87 -12.85 -0.94
C LEU A 104 -9.51 -14.10 -1.55
N LEU A 105 -9.57 -15.18 -0.78
CA LEU A 105 -10.14 -16.45 -1.22
C LEU A 105 -11.66 -16.37 -1.14
N LYS A 106 -12.29 -15.93 -2.23
CA LYS A 106 -13.75 -15.94 -2.36
C LYS A 106 -14.19 -16.94 -3.42
N GLU A 107 -13.69 -16.80 -4.65
CA GLU A 107 -13.95 -17.71 -5.78
C GLU A 107 -12.78 -17.64 -6.79
N LYS A 108 -12.53 -18.70 -7.55
CA LYS A 108 -11.52 -18.69 -8.63
C LYS A 108 -12.06 -17.86 -9.80
N LEU A 109 -11.65 -16.59 -9.87
CA LEU A 109 -11.98 -15.70 -10.98
C LEU A 109 -10.90 -15.76 -12.05
N ILE A 110 -11.32 -15.76 -13.32
CA ILE A 110 -10.43 -15.65 -14.50
C ILE A 110 -9.78 -14.24 -14.54
N VAL A 111 -10.50 -13.22 -14.08
CA VAL A 111 -10.04 -11.83 -14.00
C VAL A 111 -9.90 -11.42 -12.54
N LYS A 112 -8.72 -10.94 -12.15
CA LYS A 112 -8.44 -10.51 -10.78
C LYS A 112 -8.67 -9.00 -10.61
N ASN A 113 -9.41 -8.65 -9.57
CA ASN A 113 -9.53 -7.28 -9.07
C ASN A 113 -8.37 -7.01 -8.09
N ILE A 114 -7.59 -5.98 -8.38
CA ILE A 114 -6.33 -5.71 -7.69
C ILE A 114 -6.41 -4.35 -7.05
N PHE A 115 -6.04 -4.29 -5.78
CA PHE A 115 -5.70 -3.06 -5.08
C PHE A 115 -4.19 -2.96 -4.89
N LEU A 116 -3.62 -1.78 -5.14
CA LEU A 116 -2.25 -1.43 -4.77
C LEU A 116 -2.31 -0.25 -3.82
N ILE A 117 -1.79 -0.42 -2.61
CA ILE A 117 -1.89 0.56 -1.54
C ILE A 117 -0.52 0.74 -0.92
N GLY A 118 -0.09 1.98 -0.77
CA GLY A 118 1.24 2.23 -0.24
C GLY A 118 1.65 3.69 -0.32
N ASP A 119 2.78 3.97 0.29
CA ASP A 119 3.57 5.15 0.06
C ASP A 119 4.42 4.93 -1.20
N PHE A 120 4.07 5.62 -2.29
CA PHE A 120 4.77 5.50 -3.56
C PHE A 120 5.96 6.46 -3.67
N ASN A 121 6.18 7.33 -2.67
CA ASN A 121 7.20 8.38 -2.68
C ASN A 121 7.16 9.27 -3.94
N GLU A 122 6.01 9.33 -4.60
CA GLU A 122 5.76 10.09 -5.81
C GLU A 122 4.59 11.02 -5.54
N ASN A 123 4.82 12.34 -5.60
CA ASN A 123 3.77 13.31 -5.29
C ASN A 123 2.71 13.37 -6.39
N SER A 124 1.56 12.73 -6.16
CA SER A 124 0.47 12.63 -7.14
C SER A 124 -0.15 13.98 -7.52
N LEU A 125 -0.06 14.98 -6.63
CA LEU A 125 -0.54 16.35 -6.85
C LEU A 125 0.44 17.24 -7.61
N SER A 126 1.69 16.79 -7.82
CA SER A 126 2.69 17.57 -8.51
C SER A 126 2.53 17.49 -10.03
N ASP A 127 2.90 18.56 -10.73
CA ASP A 127 3.07 18.58 -12.19
C ASP A 127 4.39 17.96 -12.67
N LYS A 128 5.26 17.54 -11.73
CA LYS A 128 6.52 16.86 -12.06
C LYS A 128 6.27 15.50 -12.72
N SER A 129 7.35 14.91 -13.25
CA SER A 129 7.33 13.54 -13.78
C SER A 129 6.86 12.55 -12.71
N LYS A 130 5.94 11.67 -13.10
CA LYS A 130 5.30 10.67 -12.25
C LYS A 130 5.37 9.30 -12.91
N PRO A 131 6.57 8.69 -12.98
CA PRO A 131 6.78 7.42 -13.68
C PRO A 131 5.91 6.28 -13.14
N ILE A 132 5.67 6.22 -11.83
CA ILE A 132 4.85 5.16 -11.22
C ILE A 132 3.39 5.34 -11.63
N GLU A 133 2.82 6.53 -11.43
CA GLU A 133 1.44 6.82 -11.82
C GLU A 133 1.24 6.61 -13.33
N THR A 134 2.22 7.00 -14.16
CA THR A 134 2.17 6.82 -15.61
C THR A 134 2.16 5.34 -15.99
N LYS A 135 3.04 4.53 -15.39
CA LYS A 135 3.08 3.10 -15.63
C LYS A 135 1.80 2.42 -15.18
N LEU A 136 1.29 2.73 -13.99
CA LEU A 136 0.05 2.17 -13.47
C LEU A 136 -1.15 2.53 -14.35
N LYS A 137 -1.27 3.78 -14.79
CA LYS A 137 -2.30 4.20 -15.77
C LYS A 137 -2.22 3.42 -17.07
N SER A 138 -1.01 3.20 -17.60
CA SER A 138 -0.81 2.41 -18.83
C SER A 138 -1.24 0.95 -18.67
N LEU A 139 -1.23 0.44 -17.43
CA LEU A 139 -1.71 -0.90 -17.06
C LEU A 139 -3.19 -0.92 -16.67
N GLY A 140 -3.93 0.19 -16.86
CA GLY A 140 -5.36 0.27 -16.58
C GLY A 140 -5.73 0.60 -15.13
N PHE A 141 -4.75 0.90 -14.26
CA PHE A 141 -5.02 1.28 -12.89
C PHE A 141 -5.48 2.74 -12.77
N ILE A 142 -6.40 2.99 -11.84
CA ILE A 142 -6.91 4.30 -11.46
C ILE A 142 -6.56 4.61 -10.00
N ASN A 143 -6.14 5.84 -9.71
CA ASN A 143 -5.91 6.29 -8.33
C ASN A 143 -7.23 6.75 -7.70
N LEU A 144 -7.65 6.06 -6.63
CA LEU A 144 -8.88 6.36 -5.89
C LEU A 144 -8.77 7.63 -5.02
N TYR A 145 -7.58 8.08 -4.64
CA TYR A 145 -7.36 9.33 -3.89
C TYR A 145 -6.79 10.46 -4.77
N LYS A 146 -7.04 10.40 -6.08
CA LYS A 146 -6.60 11.45 -7.00
C LYS A 146 -7.10 12.83 -6.55
N ASN A 147 -6.21 13.83 -6.64
CA ASN A 147 -6.47 15.23 -6.29
C ASN A 147 -6.74 15.47 -4.78
N VAL A 148 -6.31 14.57 -3.90
CA VAL A 148 -6.42 14.76 -2.45
C VAL A 148 -5.03 14.71 -1.81
N SER A 149 -4.76 15.61 -0.85
CA SER A 149 -3.55 15.52 -0.03
C SER A 149 -3.63 14.31 0.90
N THR A 150 -2.53 13.59 1.04
CA THR A 150 -2.43 12.43 1.94
C THR A 150 -1.37 12.63 3.02
N THR A 151 -0.91 13.87 3.16
CA THR A 151 0.06 14.30 4.15
C THR A 151 -0.34 15.66 4.73
N ASN A 152 0.22 16.00 5.89
CA ASN A 152 0.00 17.29 6.53
C ASN A 152 0.60 18.49 5.77
N SER A 153 1.46 18.23 4.77
CA SER A 153 2.15 19.25 3.96
C SER A 153 1.52 19.48 2.59
N LEU A 154 0.26 19.09 2.41
CA LEU A 154 -0.51 19.30 1.17
C LEU A 154 0.08 18.60 -0.05
N ILE A 155 0.84 17.52 0.16
CA ILE A 155 1.32 16.62 -0.89
C ILE A 155 0.63 15.25 -0.78
N SER A 156 0.67 14.48 -1.86
CA SER A 156 0.05 13.16 -1.91
C SER A 156 1.08 12.10 -2.27
N LEU A 157 1.58 11.38 -1.26
CA LEU A 157 2.57 10.31 -1.43
C LEU A 157 1.90 8.93 -1.29
N ASP A 158 0.95 8.83 -0.38
CA ASP A 158 0.14 7.64 -0.17
C ASP A 158 -0.99 7.57 -1.19
N CYS A 159 -1.13 6.44 -1.87
CA CYS A 159 -2.16 6.25 -2.89
C CYS A 159 -2.85 4.87 -2.73
N LEU A 160 -4.08 4.79 -3.26
CA LEU A 160 -4.81 3.54 -3.47
C LEU A 160 -5.13 3.45 -4.95
N TYR A 161 -4.50 2.50 -5.64
CA TYR A 161 -4.79 2.20 -7.04
C TYR A 161 -5.65 0.95 -7.17
N CYS A 162 -6.54 0.91 -8.15
CA CYS A 162 -7.26 -0.30 -8.55
C CYS A 162 -7.36 -0.45 -10.07
N ASN A 163 -7.42 -1.69 -10.58
CA ASN A 163 -7.53 -1.98 -12.02
C ASN A 163 -8.99 -2.08 -12.53
N PHE A 164 -9.97 -1.67 -11.73
CA PHE A 164 -11.39 -1.70 -12.05
C PHE A 164 -12.07 -0.39 -11.65
N THR A 165 -13.23 -0.11 -12.23
CA THR A 165 -14.03 1.08 -11.89
C THR A 165 -15.13 0.72 -10.91
N LEU A 166 -15.26 1.52 -9.85
CA LEU A 166 -16.32 1.41 -8.85
C LEU A 166 -17.55 2.21 -9.30
N ILE A 167 -18.72 1.57 -9.37
CA ILE A 167 -19.95 2.25 -9.80
C ILE A 167 -20.68 2.86 -8.59
N GLN A 168 -20.94 2.07 -7.54
CA GLN A 168 -21.68 2.47 -6.34
C GLN A 168 -21.12 1.79 -5.08
N ASP A 169 -21.72 2.05 -3.91
CA ASP A 169 -21.47 1.33 -2.65
C ASP A 169 -20.00 1.24 -2.18
N HIS A 170 -19.28 2.34 -2.36
CA HIS A 170 -17.98 2.54 -1.76
C HIS A 170 -17.90 3.89 -1.04
N HIS A 171 -17.07 3.93 0.00
CA HIS A 171 -16.80 5.11 0.80
C HIS A 171 -15.29 5.29 0.91
N LYS A 172 -14.84 6.54 0.84
CA LYS A 172 -13.43 6.87 1.06
C LYS A 172 -13.32 8.16 1.85
N ASP A 173 -12.33 8.24 2.72
CA ASP A 173 -12.00 9.44 3.49
C ASP A 173 -10.51 9.45 3.85
N ILE A 174 -10.05 10.59 4.36
CA ILE A 174 -8.71 10.79 4.88
C ILE A 174 -8.81 11.24 6.34
N GLY A 175 -8.22 10.45 7.23
CA GLY A 175 -8.13 10.75 8.65
C GLY A 175 -6.81 11.42 8.98
N ALA A 176 -6.85 12.61 9.57
CA ALA A 176 -5.64 13.28 10.04
C ALA A 176 -4.95 12.44 11.11
N ALA A 177 -3.63 12.23 10.97
CA ALA A 177 -2.82 11.60 12.00
C ALA A 177 -2.12 12.67 12.85
N TYR A 178 -2.28 12.62 14.17
CA TYR A 178 -1.75 13.67 15.06
C TYR A 178 -0.23 13.66 15.20
N TYR A 179 0.41 12.51 14.97
CA TYR A 179 1.84 12.30 15.24
C TYR A 179 2.63 11.85 14.00
N SER A 180 2.00 11.82 12.82
CA SER A 180 2.61 11.41 11.57
C SER A 180 2.62 12.55 10.57
N PHE A 181 3.64 12.56 9.70
CA PHE A 181 3.62 13.39 8.50
C PHE A 181 2.52 12.96 7.52
N HIS A 182 2.22 11.66 7.50
CA HIS A 182 1.25 11.03 6.63
C HIS A 182 -0.13 11.03 7.28
N ASP A 183 -1.17 11.19 6.47
CA ASP A 183 -2.54 10.97 6.92
C ASP A 183 -2.92 9.48 6.80
N THR A 184 -4.07 9.12 7.35
CA THR A 184 -4.64 7.77 7.24
C THR A 184 -5.61 7.71 6.07
N LEU A 185 -5.42 6.76 5.17
CA LEU A 185 -6.37 6.47 4.10
C LEU A 185 -7.41 5.46 4.58
N MET A 186 -8.68 5.81 4.44
CA MET A 186 -9.80 4.96 4.83
C MET A 186 -10.69 4.67 3.64
N PHE A 187 -10.83 3.40 3.29
CA PHE A 187 -11.63 2.95 2.17
C PHE A 187 -12.58 1.82 2.59
N SER A 188 -13.82 1.84 2.14
CA SER A 188 -14.79 0.77 2.34
C SER A 188 -15.47 0.46 1.02
N ILE A 189 -15.60 -0.81 0.69
CA ILE A 189 -16.27 -1.26 -0.53
C ILE A 189 -17.19 -2.43 -0.21
N ASN A 190 -18.42 -2.38 -0.73
CA ASN A 190 -19.30 -3.53 -0.67
C ASN A 190 -18.75 -4.65 -1.56
N ASN A 191 -18.74 -5.87 -1.06
CA ASN A 191 -18.36 -7.08 -1.76
C ASN A 191 -19.24 -7.37 -2.99
N GLU A 192 -20.46 -6.84 -3.01
CA GLU A 192 -21.41 -6.90 -4.13
C GLU A 192 -21.37 -5.63 -5.00
N CYS A 193 -20.40 -4.74 -4.75
CA CYS A 193 -20.21 -3.52 -5.54
C CYS A 193 -20.14 -3.89 -7.02
N GLN A 194 -21.00 -3.26 -7.82
CA GLN A 194 -20.90 -3.37 -9.26
C GLN A 194 -19.60 -2.73 -9.71
N ILE A 195 -18.75 -3.53 -10.33
CA ILE A 195 -17.49 -3.11 -10.90
C ILE A 195 -17.57 -3.16 -12.42
N ASN A 196 -16.96 -2.18 -13.07
CA ASN A 196 -16.77 -2.25 -14.51
C ASN A 196 -15.32 -2.63 -14.79
N ASN A 197 -15.13 -3.78 -15.43
CA ASN A 197 -13.83 -4.31 -15.85
C ASN A 197 -13.41 -3.74 -17.22
N SER A 198 -13.83 -2.51 -17.53
CA SER A 198 -13.60 -1.86 -18.82
C SER A 198 -12.11 -1.67 -19.17
N ASN A 199 -11.20 -1.89 -18.23
CA ASN A 199 -9.76 -1.70 -18.37
C ASN A 199 -8.99 -3.03 -18.52
N ARG A 200 -9.45 -3.88 -19.44
CA ARG A 200 -8.76 -5.03 -20.08
C ARG A 200 -8.15 -6.13 -19.20
N GLU A 201 -8.20 -7.34 -19.77
CA GLU A 201 -7.49 -8.55 -19.39
C GLU A 201 -6.00 -8.26 -19.15
N ILE A 202 -5.61 -8.12 -17.88
CA ILE A 202 -4.24 -8.46 -17.51
C ILE A 202 -4.23 -10.00 -17.53
N GLU A 203 -4.00 -10.59 -18.70
CA GLU A 203 -3.64 -12.00 -18.78
C GLU A 203 -2.32 -12.16 -18.04
N TYR A 204 -2.41 -12.64 -16.81
CA TYR A 204 -1.25 -13.10 -16.07
C TYR A 204 -0.76 -14.39 -16.71
N ASN A 205 0.08 -14.26 -17.72
CA ASN A 205 0.96 -15.35 -18.10
C ASN A 205 1.85 -15.62 -16.88
N TYR A 206 1.72 -16.81 -16.32
CA TYR A 206 2.61 -17.33 -15.30
C TYR A 206 3.99 -17.46 -15.97
N VAL A 207 4.80 -16.40 -15.92
CA VAL A 207 6.17 -16.44 -16.45
C VAL A 207 7.02 -17.17 -15.43
N GLU A 208 7.03 -18.50 -15.52
CA GLU A 208 8.21 -19.26 -15.08
C GLU A 208 9.38 -18.80 -15.96
N SER A 209 10.44 -18.31 -15.33
CA SER A 209 11.69 -17.81 -15.93
C SER A 209 11.61 -16.47 -16.67
N MET A 210 12.01 -15.39 -15.99
CA MET A 210 12.74 -14.32 -16.67
C MET A 210 14.21 -14.73 -16.69
N GLU A 211 14.73 -15.06 -17.87
CA GLU A 211 16.16 -15.14 -18.09
C GLU A 211 16.78 -13.78 -17.74
N VAL A 212 17.82 -13.80 -16.91
CA VAL A 212 18.60 -12.63 -16.56
C VAL A 212 19.32 -12.18 -17.82
N ASP A 213 19.01 -10.98 -18.30
CA ASP A 213 19.76 -10.35 -19.40
C ASP A 213 21.13 -9.94 -18.86
N ASP A 214 22.13 -10.80 -19.06
CA ASP A 214 23.53 -10.64 -18.65
C ASP A 214 24.28 -9.51 -19.42
N THR A 215 23.58 -8.66 -20.18
CA THR A 215 24.22 -7.60 -20.96
C THR A 215 24.46 -6.28 -20.21
N VAL A 216 24.15 -6.21 -18.90
CA VAL A 216 24.54 -5.06 -18.07
C VAL A 216 26.00 -5.24 -17.61
N PRO A 217 26.96 -4.40 -18.06
CA PRO A 217 28.35 -4.54 -17.65
C PRO A 217 28.48 -4.28 -16.14
N SER A 218 29.24 -5.15 -15.49
CA SER A 218 29.54 -5.09 -14.06
C SER A 218 30.10 -3.72 -13.68
N PRO A 219 29.74 -3.14 -12.51
CA PRO A 219 30.34 -1.90 -12.07
C PRO A 219 31.87 -2.10 -11.90
N LEU A 220 32.63 -1.18 -12.49
CA LEU A 220 34.10 -1.16 -12.40
C LEU A 220 34.55 -1.18 -10.93
N PRO A 221 35.66 -1.87 -10.61
CA PRO A 221 36.17 -1.93 -9.25
C PRO A 221 36.50 -0.53 -8.73
N ILE A 222 36.06 -0.27 -7.49
CA ILE A 222 36.31 0.98 -6.77
C ILE A 222 37.82 1.12 -6.60
N VAL A 223 38.39 2.17 -7.19
CA VAL A 223 39.78 2.58 -6.99
C VAL A 223 39.88 3.20 -5.58
N ASP A 224 40.69 2.58 -4.72
CA ASP A 224 40.97 3.09 -3.37
C ASP A 224 41.60 4.49 -3.44
N ILE A 225 40.88 5.49 -2.94
CA ILE A 225 41.41 6.84 -2.74
C ILE A 225 42.11 6.84 -1.36
N PRO A 226 43.41 7.20 -1.28
CA PRO A 226 44.14 7.15 -0.02
C PRO A 226 43.57 8.17 0.99
N LYS A 227 43.23 7.67 2.17
CA LYS A 227 42.77 8.48 3.31
C LYS A 227 43.91 9.43 3.74
N LYS A 228 43.72 10.73 3.57
CA LYS A 228 44.53 11.75 4.27
C LYS A 228 44.28 11.63 5.77
N SER A 229 45.35 11.33 6.51
CA SER A 229 45.39 11.37 7.97
C SER A 229 45.16 12.80 8.46
N ILE A 230 44.09 13.02 9.21
CA ILE A 230 43.93 14.23 10.03
C ILE A 230 44.59 13.91 11.38
N GLN A 231 45.76 14.50 11.63
CA GLN A 231 46.36 14.53 12.96
C GLN A 231 45.57 15.54 13.82
N ARG A 232 45.24 15.12 15.04
CA ARG A 232 44.72 16.00 16.11
C ARG A 232 45.87 16.68 16.82
#